data_AF-A0A661BLR0-F1
#
_entry.id   AF-A0A661BLR0-F1
#
_cell.length_a   1.000
_cell.length_b   1.000
_cell.length_c   1.000
_cell.angle_alpha   90.00
_cell.angle_beta   90.00
_cell.angle_gamma   90.00
#
_symmetry.space_group_name_H-M   'P 1'
#
loop_
_entity.id
_entity.type
_entity.pdbx_description
1 polymer ?
#
loop_
_entity_poly.entity_id
_entity_poly.type
_entity_poly.pdbx_seq_one_letter_code
_entity_poly.pdbx_strand_id
1 'polypeptide(L)'
;MSRLVRKLLTDTGPALAALLIVLMLLPVGARAQEAEGAWTGPEIMQEVFRRHEQFPYVYEEQTMVLMDEARNRDVRQCRRLTRAEPDGTVKFLLIFDAPAEIRGVALLAVRDPNGNTRSGVYLPAFGPEFKRPVGDGRRGHFLGTDFSIEDLTPELPNDFKYVRRLDRSLDGVEYFVVEARPKDEAVQRTTDYGLRRHLIQKDTLVITQTDFFDTRQRFVKRLTNYDLTPVRGESWRANMTVVYDEREKHRTLLKIDRRVYSRDYVPAEFFEPEYLLGNHHVVGAAVGQQVEEDAEKLLEQKFKEDASDS
;
A
#
# COMPACT_ATOMS: atom_id res chain seq x y z
N MET A 1 21.25 -48.18 -28.82
CA MET A 1 19.91 -48.23 -29.45
C MET A 1 19.84 -49.48 -30.32
N SER A 2 19.00 -50.45 -29.94
CA SER A 2 18.95 -51.78 -30.55
C SER A 2 18.37 -51.74 -31.97
N ARG A 3 18.74 -52.72 -32.80
CA ARG A 3 18.33 -52.86 -34.22
C ARG A 3 16.82 -52.85 -34.46
N LEU A 4 15.99 -52.96 -33.41
CA LEU A 4 14.52 -52.84 -33.48
C LEU A 4 14.04 -51.40 -33.76
N VAL A 5 14.74 -50.38 -33.26
CA VAL A 5 14.32 -48.96 -33.43
C VAL A 5 14.54 -48.48 -34.87
N ARG A 6 15.51 -49.09 -35.58
CA ARG A 6 15.84 -48.70 -36.97
C ARG A 6 14.85 -49.20 -38.02
N LYS A 7 13.99 -50.17 -37.67
CA LYS A 7 13.07 -50.82 -38.62
C LYS A 7 11.65 -50.23 -38.61
N LEU A 8 11.30 -49.39 -37.61
CA LEU A 8 10.01 -48.71 -37.55
C LEU A 8 9.97 -47.35 -38.28
N LEU A 9 11.10 -46.90 -38.84
CA LEU A 9 11.23 -45.57 -39.46
C LEU A 9 11.27 -45.58 -41.00
N THR A 10 11.12 -46.73 -41.65
CA THR A 10 11.35 -46.85 -43.10
C THR A 10 10.12 -47.19 -43.94
N ASP A 11 8.90 -47.19 -43.39
CA ASP A 11 7.73 -47.59 -44.19
C ASP A 11 6.41 -46.89 -43.80
N THR A 12 6.46 -45.58 -43.62
CA THR A 12 5.25 -44.75 -43.59
C THR A 12 5.46 -43.49 -44.44
N GLY A 13 4.62 -43.33 -45.46
CA GLY A 13 4.70 -42.24 -46.41
C GLY A 13 4.56 -40.84 -45.78
N PRO A 14 4.92 -39.78 -46.51
CA PRO A 14 5.02 -38.41 -45.99
C PRO A 14 3.70 -37.80 -45.49
N ALA A 15 2.57 -38.51 -45.61
CA ALA A 15 1.25 -38.05 -45.18
C ALA A 15 0.98 -38.22 -43.67
N LEU A 16 1.72 -39.07 -42.94
CA LEU A 16 1.52 -39.24 -41.48
C LEU A 16 2.40 -38.33 -40.60
N ALA A 17 3.53 -37.85 -41.13
CA ALA A 17 4.43 -36.94 -40.41
C ALA A 17 3.85 -35.52 -40.27
N ALA A 18 2.95 -35.13 -41.17
CA ALA A 18 2.28 -33.83 -41.11
C ALA A 18 1.14 -33.78 -40.06
N LEU A 19 0.61 -34.93 -39.62
CA LEU A 19 -0.47 -34.98 -38.63
C LEU A 19 0.04 -35.00 -37.17
N LEU A 20 1.32 -35.32 -36.96
CA LEU A 20 1.94 -35.40 -35.63
C LEU A 20 2.65 -34.10 -35.20
N ILE A 21 2.89 -33.17 -36.11
CA ILE A 21 3.55 -31.88 -35.81
C ILE A 21 2.53 -30.75 -35.53
N VAL A 22 1.25 -30.94 -35.86
CA VAL A 22 0.19 -29.94 -35.61
C VAL A 22 -0.40 -30.03 -34.17
N LEU A 23 -0.05 -31.04 -33.37
CA LEU A 23 -0.58 -31.24 -32.01
C LEU A 23 0.33 -30.74 -30.87
N MET A 24 1.36 -29.94 -31.15
CA MET A 24 2.26 -29.35 -30.14
C MET A 24 2.33 -27.82 -30.14
N LEU A 25 1.30 -27.15 -30.66
CA LEU A 25 1.06 -25.72 -30.44
C LEU A 25 -0.15 -25.53 -29.52
N LEU A 26 -0.12 -26.17 -28.34
CA LEU A 26 -0.94 -25.69 -27.24
C LEU A 26 -0.30 -24.37 -26.79
N PRO A 27 -1.03 -23.24 -26.79
CA PRO A 27 -0.54 -22.07 -26.09
C PRO A 27 -0.42 -22.50 -24.64
N VAL A 28 0.82 -22.56 -24.13
CA VAL A 28 1.08 -22.47 -22.70
C VAL A 28 0.68 -21.04 -22.32
N GLY A 29 -0.64 -20.82 -22.26
CA GLY A 29 -1.18 -19.69 -21.54
C GLY A 29 -0.66 -19.86 -20.12
N ALA A 30 0.08 -18.88 -19.64
CA ALA A 30 0.43 -18.75 -18.25
C ALA A 30 -0.88 -18.71 -17.45
N ARG A 31 -1.43 -19.88 -17.15
CA ARG A 31 -2.49 -20.03 -16.18
C ARG A 31 -1.81 -19.73 -14.85
N ALA A 32 -2.14 -18.58 -14.30
CA ALA A 32 -1.81 -18.26 -12.91
C ALA A 32 -2.29 -19.46 -12.08
N GLN A 33 -1.35 -20.20 -11.51
CA GLN A 33 -1.65 -21.39 -10.74
C GLN A 33 -2.31 -20.93 -9.44
N GLU A 34 -3.57 -21.34 -9.25
CA GLU A 34 -4.32 -21.07 -8.02
C GLU A 34 -3.84 -22.05 -6.95
N ALA A 35 -3.65 -21.56 -5.71
CA ALA A 35 -3.24 -22.42 -4.61
C ALA A 35 -4.39 -23.32 -4.16
N GLU A 36 -4.10 -24.60 -3.93
CA GLU A 36 -5.02 -25.52 -3.26
C GLU A 36 -4.91 -25.33 -1.73
N GLY A 37 -6.06 -25.19 -1.06
CA GLY A 37 -6.15 -25.09 0.39
C GLY A 37 -7.53 -24.64 0.87
N ALA A 38 -7.79 -24.75 2.18
CA ALA A 38 -9.12 -24.53 2.75
C ALA A 38 -9.64 -23.09 2.64
N TRP A 39 -8.76 -22.10 2.46
CA TRP A 39 -9.14 -20.68 2.43
C TRP A 39 -8.95 -20.09 1.03
N THR A 40 -9.99 -19.43 0.55
CA THR A 40 -10.03 -18.65 -0.68
C THR A 40 -9.49 -17.23 -0.46
N GLY A 41 -9.18 -16.52 -1.56
CA GLY A 41 -8.72 -15.12 -1.49
C GLY A 41 -9.70 -14.19 -0.73
N PRO A 42 -11.01 -14.24 -1.00
CA PRO A 42 -12.00 -13.45 -0.26
C PRO A 42 -12.07 -13.79 1.22
N GLU A 43 -12.01 -15.07 1.60
CA GLU A 43 -12.04 -15.50 3.02
C GLU A 43 -10.80 -15.01 3.77
N ILE A 44 -9.61 -15.12 3.16
CA ILE A 44 -8.37 -14.57 3.73
C ILE A 44 -8.53 -13.07 3.98
N MET A 45 -8.96 -12.31 2.97
CA MET A 45 -9.07 -10.86 3.10
C MET A 45 -10.17 -10.43 4.08
N GLN A 46 -11.31 -11.14 4.12
CA GLN A 46 -12.34 -10.91 5.13
C GLN A 46 -11.77 -11.03 6.55
N GLU A 47 -10.96 -12.07 6.79
CA GLU A 47 -10.34 -12.27 8.09
C GLU A 47 -9.24 -11.25 8.39
N VAL A 48 -8.44 -10.86 7.38
CA VAL A 48 -7.47 -9.75 7.49
C VAL A 48 -8.18 -8.48 7.96
N PHE A 49 -9.27 -8.08 7.29
CA PHE A 49 -10.02 -6.88 7.64
C PHE A 49 -10.71 -7.00 9.00
N ARG A 50 -11.23 -8.18 9.37
CA ARG A 50 -11.83 -8.42 10.69
C ARG A 50 -10.81 -8.30 11.83
N ARG A 51 -9.63 -8.91 11.70
CA ARG A 51 -8.59 -8.90 12.75
C ARG A 51 -7.90 -7.55 12.86
N HIS A 52 -7.69 -6.90 11.73
CA HIS A 52 -6.92 -5.66 11.64
C HIS A 52 -7.77 -4.41 11.48
N GLU A 53 -9.08 -4.51 11.72
CA GLU A 53 -10.02 -3.38 11.65
C GLU A 53 -9.45 -2.14 12.32
N GLN A 54 -9.57 -0.99 11.65
CA GLN A 54 -9.03 0.25 12.16
C GLN A 54 -9.74 0.66 13.45
N PHE A 55 -8.97 1.06 14.46
CA PHE A 55 -9.56 1.62 15.67
C PHE A 55 -10.29 2.93 15.33
N PRO A 56 -11.43 3.22 15.98
CA PRO A 56 -12.27 4.35 15.59
C PRO A 56 -11.58 5.71 15.81
N TYR A 57 -10.62 5.78 16.73
CA TYR A 57 -9.93 7.01 17.08
C TYR A 57 -8.43 6.72 17.14
N VAL A 58 -7.67 7.24 16.17
CA VAL A 58 -6.23 7.01 16.07
C VAL A 58 -5.52 8.33 15.84
N TYR A 59 -4.56 8.63 16.70
CA TYR A 59 -3.59 9.71 16.53
C TYR A 59 -2.19 9.11 16.40
N GLU A 60 -1.42 9.58 15.43
CA GLU A 60 -0.05 9.18 15.18
C GLU A 60 0.84 10.41 15.00
N GLU A 61 2.00 10.42 15.65
CA GLU A 61 3.15 11.26 15.29
C GLU A 61 4.08 10.42 14.44
N GLN A 62 4.53 10.97 13.32
CA GLN A 62 5.26 10.25 12.30
C GLN A 62 6.47 11.05 11.80
N THR A 63 7.54 10.33 11.52
CA THR A 63 8.72 10.84 10.81
C THR A 63 8.82 10.15 9.47
N MET A 64 8.89 10.93 8.40
CA MET A 64 9.12 10.46 7.05
C MET A 64 10.54 10.83 6.61
N VAL A 65 11.22 9.90 5.95
CA VAL A 65 12.49 10.17 5.28
C VAL A 65 12.37 9.73 3.83
N LEU A 66 12.54 10.69 2.94
CA LEU A 66 12.48 10.54 1.50
C LEU A 66 13.91 10.45 0.97
N MET A 67 14.14 9.57 0.00
CA MET A 67 15.45 9.34 -0.59
C MET A 67 15.35 9.09 -2.09
N ASP A 68 16.07 9.89 -2.87
CA ASP A 68 16.21 9.70 -4.32
C ASP A 68 17.33 8.71 -4.68
N GLU A 69 17.46 8.40 -5.96
CA GLU A 69 18.50 7.50 -6.49
C GLU A 69 19.93 8.02 -6.22
N ALA A 70 20.12 9.34 -6.17
CA ALA A 70 21.39 9.98 -5.83
C ALA A 70 21.68 10.00 -4.32
N ARG A 71 20.79 9.44 -3.51
CA ARG A 71 20.84 9.39 -2.03
C ARG A 71 20.71 10.74 -1.34
N ASN A 72 20.16 11.74 -2.01
CA ASN A 72 19.72 12.96 -1.34
C ASN A 72 18.54 12.63 -0.43
N ARG A 73 18.46 13.32 0.71
CA ARG A 73 17.46 13.04 1.75
C ARG A 73 16.61 14.27 2.04
N ASP A 74 15.33 14.04 2.29
CA ASP A 74 14.39 15.03 2.82
C ASP A 74 13.63 14.40 4.00
N VAL A 75 13.69 15.06 5.16
CA VAL A 75 13.10 14.56 6.41
C VAL A 75 11.91 15.43 6.78
N ARG A 76 10.78 14.79 7.08
CA ARG A 76 9.52 15.45 7.38
C ARG A 76 8.91 14.89 8.65
N GLN A 77 8.26 15.76 9.41
CA GLN A 77 7.49 15.36 10.57
C GLN A 77 6.02 15.68 10.32
N CYS A 78 5.16 14.73 10.60
CA CYS A 78 3.73 14.90 10.41
C CYS A 78 2.91 14.20 11.49
N ARG A 79 1.71 14.69 11.70
CA ARG A 79 0.69 14.03 12.51
C ARG A 79 -0.41 13.49 11.63
N ARG A 80 -0.86 12.27 11.94
CA ARG A 80 -1.99 11.63 11.28
C ARG A 80 -3.09 11.38 12.30
N LEU A 81 -4.29 11.77 11.93
CA LEU A 81 -5.50 11.57 12.72
C LEU A 81 -6.50 10.78 11.89
N THR A 82 -7.12 9.77 12.50
CA THR A 82 -8.26 9.08 11.92
C THR A 82 -9.39 8.99 12.93
N ARG A 83 -10.60 9.28 12.46
CA ARG A 83 -11.83 9.30 13.24
C ARG A 83 -12.93 8.56 12.46
N ALA A 84 -13.47 7.49 13.03
CA ALA A 84 -14.66 6.82 12.55
C ALA A 84 -15.86 7.23 13.42
N GLU A 85 -16.93 7.67 12.77
CA GLU A 85 -18.18 8.05 13.40
C GLU A 85 -19.16 6.87 13.44
N PRO A 86 -20.14 6.87 14.37
CA PRO A 86 -21.13 5.80 14.48
C PRO A 86 -22.00 5.60 13.23
N ASP A 87 -22.13 6.62 12.38
CA ASP A 87 -22.90 6.54 11.13
C ASP A 87 -22.14 5.86 9.99
N GLY A 88 -20.87 5.49 10.20
CA GLY A 88 -20.00 4.89 9.19
C GLY A 88 -19.08 5.90 8.48
N THR A 89 -19.19 7.19 8.78
CA THR A 89 -18.29 8.22 8.24
C THR A 89 -16.87 7.99 8.77
N VAL A 90 -15.88 8.05 7.89
CA VAL A 90 -14.46 7.99 8.27
C VAL A 90 -13.75 9.25 7.83
N LYS A 91 -13.17 9.97 8.77
CA LYS A 91 -12.39 11.19 8.56
C LYS A 91 -10.90 10.88 8.76
N PHE A 92 -10.08 11.32 7.82
CA PHE A 92 -8.64 11.21 7.83
C PHE A 92 -8.03 12.61 7.67
N LEU A 93 -7.02 12.90 8.48
CA LEU A 93 -6.29 14.15 8.44
C LEU A 93 -4.80 13.88 8.59
N LEU A 94 -4.00 14.36 7.65
CA LEU A 94 -2.54 14.34 7.72
C LEU A 94 -2.04 15.78 7.71
N ILE A 95 -1.16 16.14 8.64
CA ILE A 95 -0.67 17.50 8.85
C ILE A 95 0.85 17.46 8.91
N PHE A 96 1.54 18.27 8.10
CA PHE A 96 2.99 18.42 8.21
C PHE A 96 3.34 19.49 9.23
N ASP A 97 4.21 19.15 10.18
CA ASP A 97 4.69 20.06 11.22
C ASP A 97 6.13 20.55 10.90
N ALA A 98 6.92 19.75 10.17
CA ALA A 98 8.26 20.09 9.69
C ALA A 98 8.56 19.45 8.31
N PRO A 99 9.47 20.04 7.51
CA PRO A 99 10.24 21.27 7.77
C PRO A 99 9.39 22.55 7.59
N ALA A 100 10.01 23.73 7.78
CA ALA A 100 9.28 25.00 7.83
C ALA A 100 8.55 25.32 6.51
N GLU A 101 9.08 24.86 5.39
CA GLU A 101 8.60 25.08 4.03
C GLU A 101 7.25 24.43 3.77
N ILE A 102 6.96 23.31 4.44
CA ILE A 102 5.70 22.56 4.31
C ILE A 102 4.85 22.58 5.58
N ARG A 103 5.26 23.36 6.58
CA ARG A 103 4.55 23.45 7.87
C ARG A 103 3.10 23.89 7.66
N GLY A 104 2.19 23.16 8.28
CA GLY A 104 0.75 23.42 8.24
C GLY A 104 0.07 22.94 6.95
N VAL A 105 0.81 22.39 5.98
CA VAL A 105 0.18 21.70 4.85
C VAL A 105 -0.61 20.52 5.39
N ALA A 106 -1.86 20.41 4.97
CA ALA A 106 -2.76 19.36 5.45
C ALA A 106 -3.50 18.67 4.30
N LEU A 107 -3.69 17.35 4.42
CA LEU A 107 -4.58 16.56 3.59
C LEU A 107 -5.77 16.14 4.45
N LEU A 108 -6.96 16.62 4.08
CA LEU A 108 -8.22 16.19 4.68
C LEU A 108 -8.91 15.24 3.70
N ALA A 109 -9.34 14.08 4.18
CA ALA A 109 -10.19 13.16 3.44
C ALA A 109 -11.37 12.72 4.32
N VAL A 110 -12.58 12.78 3.77
CA VAL A 110 -13.81 12.34 4.44
C VAL A 110 -14.52 11.36 3.53
N ARG A 111 -14.71 10.14 4.04
CA ARG A 111 -15.51 9.11 3.40
C ARG A 111 -16.87 9.05 4.08
N ASP A 112 -17.92 9.23 3.30
CA ASP A 112 -19.30 9.12 3.78
C ASP A 112 -19.71 7.64 3.98
N PRO A 113 -20.85 7.37 4.63
CA PRO A 113 -21.34 6.00 4.84
C PRO A 113 -21.67 5.24 3.55
N ASN A 114 -21.85 5.94 2.42
CA ASN A 114 -22.10 5.34 1.12
C ASN A 114 -20.80 4.99 0.38
N GLY A 115 -19.63 5.28 0.97
CA GLY A 115 -18.31 5.02 0.39
C GLY A 115 -17.77 6.15 -0.48
N ASN A 116 -18.48 7.27 -0.64
CA ASN A 116 -17.95 8.40 -1.41
C ASN A 116 -16.90 9.13 -0.60
N THR A 117 -15.70 9.28 -1.18
CA THR A 117 -14.60 10.00 -0.55
C THR A 117 -14.43 11.38 -1.16
N ARG A 118 -14.40 12.40 -0.31
CA ARG A 118 -14.01 13.77 -0.68
C ARG A 118 -12.68 14.06 -0.03
N SER A 119 -11.72 14.56 -0.80
CA SER A 119 -10.42 14.97 -0.28
C SER A 119 -10.01 16.35 -0.80
N GLY A 120 -9.21 17.03 0.01
CA GLY A 120 -8.66 18.34 -0.31
C GLY A 120 -7.33 18.54 0.38
N VAL A 121 -6.43 19.25 -0.29
CA VAL A 121 -5.15 19.68 0.27
C VAL A 121 -5.28 21.14 0.66
N TYR A 122 -4.99 21.45 1.92
CA TYR A 122 -4.86 22.81 2.41
C TYR A 122 -3.39 23.21 2.40
N LEU A 123 -3.10 24.36 1.79
CA LEU A 123 -1.77 24.93 1.68
C LEU A 123 -1.80 26.34 2.30
N PRO A 124 -1.34 26.54 3.54
CA PRO A 124 -1.45 27.84 4.24
C PRO A 124 -0.91 29.02 3.42
N ALA A 125 0.18 28.80 2.68
CA ALA A 125 0.82 29.83 1.85
C ALA A 125 -0.01 30.30 0.64
N PHE A 126 -1.04 29.55 0.24
CA PHE A 126 -1.85 29.84 -0.96
C PHE A 126 -3.25 30.37 -0.64
N GLY A 127 -3.52 30.70 0.63
CA GLY A 127 -4.77 31.31 1.07
C GLY A 127 -5.78 30.32 1.66
N PRO A 128 -6.94 30.82 2.13
CA PRO A 128 -7.93 30.04 2.86
C PRO A 128 -8.84 29.25 1.92
N GLU A 129 -8.25 28.38 1.10
CA GLU A 129 -8.99 27.50 0.21
C GLU A 129 -8.37 26.09 0.16
N PHE A 130 -9.23 25.09 0.02
CA PHE A 130 -8.79 23.74 -0.29
C PHE A 130 -8.52 23.63 -1.78
N LYS A 131 -7.32 23.14 -2.12
CA LYS A 131 -7.02 22.71 -3.46
C LYS A 131 -7.48 21.27 -3.63
N ARG A 132 -8.19 21.01 -4.74
CA ARG A 132 -8.33 19.64 -5.21
C ARG A 132 -6.93 19.12 -5.50
N PRO A 133 -6.57 17.91 -5.07
CA PRO A 133 -5.31 17.30 -5.47
C PRO A 133 -5.20 17.33 -7.01
N VAL A 134 -4.18 18.02 -7.55
CA VAL A 134 -4.00 18.19 -8.99
C VAL A 134 -3.43 16.89 -9.59
N GLY A 135 -4.01 16.47 -10.70
CA GLY A 135 -3.91 15.14 -11.28
C GLY A 135 -5.33 14.67 -11.58
N ASP A 136 -5.53 13.62 -12.34
CA ASP A 136 -6.80 12.90 -12.46
C ASP A 136 -7.23 12.20 -11.14
N GLY A 137 -6.85 12.78 -9.98
CA GLY A 137 -7.16 12.32 -8.64
C GLY A 137 -6.32 11.14 -8.15
N ARG A 138 -5.34 10.65 -8.93
CA ARG A 138 -4.72 9.35 -8.66
C ARG A 138 -3.22 9.24 -8.97
N ARG A 139 -2.73 9.97 -9.99
CA ARG A 139 -1.34 9.85 -10.48
C ARG A 139 -0.26 10.60 -9.71
N GLY A 140 -0.57 11.14 -8.52
CA GLY A 140 0.32 12.06 -7.82
C GLY A 140 0.92 11.50 -6.55
N HIS A 141 2.25 11.41 -6.51
CA HIS A 141 3.05 11.42 -5.29
C HIS A 141 2.60 12.58 -4.39
N PHE A 142 2.23 12.30 -3.14
CA PHE A 142 1.77 13.34 -2.24
C PHE A 142 2.97 14.13 -1.70
N LEU A 143 3.09 15.39 -2.15
CA LEU A 143 4.18 16.31 -1.82
C LEU A 143 5.59 15.73 -2.06
N GLY A 144 5.76 14.86 -3.07
CA GLY A 144 7.06 14.23 -3.35
C GLY A 144 7.38 12.99 -2.50
N THR A 145 6.45 12.51 -1.67
CA THR A 145 6.56 11.16 -1.07
C THR A 145 6.19 10.07 -2.09
N ASP A 146 6.55 8.82 -1.85
CA ASP A 146 6.13 7.68 -2.68
C ASP A 146 4.69 7.21 -2.41
N PHE A 147 4.01 7.84 -1.44
CA PHE A 147 2.60 7.60 -1.17
C PHE A 147 1.73 8.39 -2.14
N SER A 148 0.75 7.72 -2.73
CA SER A 148 -0.40 8.38 -3.33
C SER A 148 -1.44 8.70 -2.25
N ILE A 149 -2.38 9.59 -2.54
CA ILE A 149 -3.48 9.88 -1.62
C ILE A 149 -4.31 8.61 -1.35
N GLU A 150 -4.52 7.76 -2.36
CA GLU A 150 -5.29 6.52 -2.19
C GLU A 150 -4.58 5.49 -1.29
N ASP A 151 -3.26 5.56 -1.13
CA ASP A 151 -2.51 4.68 -0.20
C ASP A 151 -2.61 5.13 1.26
N LEU A 152 -2.84 6.42 1.49
CA LEU A 152 -2.94 7.00 2.83
C LEU A 152 -4.34 6.84 3.41
N THR A 153 -5.35 6.70 2.54
CA THR A 153 -6.74 6.51 2.93
C THR A 153 -7.09 5.02 3.03
N PRO A 154 -7.94 4.61 4.00
CA PRO A 154 -8.33 3.21 4.13
C PRO A 154 -9.08 2.69 2.90
N GLU A 155 -8.69 1.52 2.41
CA GLU A 155 -9.38 0.80 1.32
C GLU A 155 -10.78 0.35 1.75
N LEU A 156 -11.70 0.27 0.78
CA LEU A 156 -13.01 -0.38 0.96
C LEU A 156 -12.93 -1.83 0.48
N PRO A 157 -13.05 -2.83 1.38
CA PRO A 157 -12.92 -4.23 1.02
C PRO A 157 -13.82 -4.68 -0.14
N ASN A 158 -15.04 -4.14 -0.19
CA ASN A 158 -16.07 -4.49 -1.16
C ASN A 158 -15.85 -3.90 -2.55
N ASP A 159 -14.80 -3.11 -2.76
CA ASP A 159 -14.45 -2.51 -4.05
C ASP A 159 -13.56 -3.42 -4.90
N PHE A 160 -13.00 -4.47 -4.31
CA PHE A 160 -12.05 -5.34 -4.98
C PHE A 160 -12.52 -6.79 -5.03
N LYS A 161 -12.10 -7.48 -6.08
CA LYS A 161 -12.16 -8.95 -6.20
C LYS A 161 -10.82 -9.52 -5.78
N TYR A 162 -10.87 -10.48 -4.86
CA TYR A 162 -9.68 -11.12 -4.29
C TYR A 162 -9.49 -12.51 -4.86
N VAL A 163 -8.28 -12.82 -5.29
CA VAL A 163 -7.93 -14.15 -5.79
C VAL A 163 -6.63 -14.62 -5.16
N ARG A 164 -6.67 -15.79 -4.52
CA ARG A 164 -5.47 -16.41 -3.95
C ARG A 164 -4.58 -16.95 -5.08
N ARG A 165 -3.27 -16.76 -4.92
CA ARG A 165 -2.22 -17.33 -5.76
C ARG A 165 -1.41 -18.31 -4.95
N LEU A 166 -0.45 -18.97 -5.59
CA LEU A 166 0.55 -19.78 -4.90
C LEU A 166 1.12 -19.02 -3.71
N ASP A 167 0.97 -19.63 -2.54
CA ASP A 167 1.57 -19.16 -1.29
C ASP A 167 3.10 -19.06 -1.42
N ARG A 168 3.72 -18.29 -0.54
CA ARG A 168 5.17 -18.11 -0.51
C ARG A 168 5.73 -18.41 0.88
N SER A 169 6.97 -18.86 0.90
CA SER A 169 7.80 -18.95 2.10
C SER A 169 8.99 -18.03 1.90
N LEU A 170 9.19 -17.06 2.79
CA LEU A 170 10.30 -16.12 2.78
C LEU A 170 10.92 -16.13 4.17
N ASP A 171 12.22 -16.41 4.26
CA ASP A 171 12.96 -16.47 5.53
C ASP A 171 12.32 -17.32 6.63
N GLY A 172 11.70 -18.44 6.24
CA GLY A 172 11.00 -19.36 7.15
C GLY A 172 9.63 -18.87 7.61
N VAL A 173 9.15 -17.73 7.12
CA VAL A 173 7.81 -17.21 7.36
C VAL A 173 6.91 -17.57 6.18
N GLU A 174 5.74 -18.12 6.49
CA GLU A 174 4.74 -18.52 5.51
C GLU A 174 3.77 -17.39 5.20
N TYR A 175 3.47 -17.19 3.91
CA TYR A 175 2.61 -16.13 3.42
C TYR A 175 1.51 -16.68 2.51
N PHE A 176 0.29 -16.20 2.72
CA PHE A 176 -0.71 -16.19 1.65
C PHE A 176 -0.35 -15.11 0.65
N VAL A 177 -0.52 -15.40 -0.63
CA VAL A 177 -0.44 -14.41 -1.70
C VAL A 177 -1.84 -14.16 -2.24
N VAL A 178 -2.34 -12.93 -2.09
CA VAL A 178 -3.67 -12.55 -2.56
C VAL A 178 -3.58 -11.37 -3.51
N GLU A 179 -4.18 -11.53 -4.69
CA GLU A 179 -4.34 -10.47 -5.67
C GLU A 179 -5.68 -9.77 -5.48
N ALA A 180 -5.68 -8.45 -5.38
CA ALA A 180 -6.86 -7.60 -5.34
C ALA A 180 -6.96 -6.80 -6.66
N ARG A 181 -8.12 -6.88 -7.33
CA ARG A 181 -8.40 -6.14 -8.57
C ARG A 181 -9.69 -5.35 -8.43
N PRO A 182 -9.81 -4.14 -9.00
CA PRO A 182 -11.07 -3.40 -9.02
C PRO A 182 -12.22 -4.29 -9.51
N LYS A 183 -13.34 -4.29 -8.80
CA LYS A 183 -14.45 -5.22 -9.09
C LYS A 183 -15.15 -4.91 -10.42
N ASP A 184 -15.14 -3.64 -10.82
CA ASP A 184 -15.79 -3.09 -12.01
C ASP A 184 -15.07 -1.81 -12.51
N GLU A 185 -15.53 -1.26 -13.64
CA GLU A 185 -14.98 -0.03 -14.20
C GLU A 185 -15.20 1.20 -13.32
N ALA A 186 -16.26 1.25 -12.52
CA ALA A 186 -16.53 2.38 -11.65
C ALA A 186 -15.45 2.47 -10.56
N VAL A 187 -15.09 1.34 -9.94
CA VAL A 187 -13.94 1.26 -9.02
C VAL A 187 -12.61 1.44 -9.75
N GLN A 188 -12.44 0.91 -10.97
CA GLN A 188 -11.20 1.20 -11.71
C GLN A 188 -11.05 2.70 -12.00
N ARG A 189 -12.18 3.42 -12.15
CA ARG A 189 -12.22 4.88 -12.18
C ARG A 189 -12.21 5.49 -10.78
N THR A 190 -11.70 4.81 -9.74
CA THR A 190 -11.35 5.38 -8.42
C THR A 190 -9.90 5.10 -8.00
N THR A 191 -9.19 4.18 -8.67
CA THR A 191 -7.78 3.84 -8.40
C THR A 191 -6.94 3.79 -9.68
N ASP A 192 -5.65 4.13 -9.59
CA ASP A 192 -4.71 3.96 -10.72
C ASP A 192 -4.14 2.54 -10.83
N TYR A 193 -4.33 1.74 -9.79
CA TYR A 193 -3.81 0.38 -9.73
C TYR A 193 -4.80 -0.57 -10.40
N GLY A 194 -4.30 -1.33 -11.39
CA GLY A 194 -5.07 -2.43 -12.01
C GLY A 194 -4.99 -3.73 -11.21
N LEU A 195 -4.00 -3.82 -10.32
CA LEU A 195 -3.76 -4.96 -9.45
C LEU A 195 -2.94 -4.53 -8.22
N ARG A 196 -3.33 -5.04 -7.06
CA ARG A 196 -2.51 -5.07 -5.85
C ARG A 196 -2.22 -6.52 -5.52
N ARG A 197 -0.99 -6.87 -5.16
CA ARG A 197 -0.62 -8.21 -4.70
C ARG A 197 -0.12 -8.12 -3.27
N HIS A 198 -0.89 -8.69 -2.36
CA HIS A 198 -0.61 -8.70 -0.93
C HIS A 198 0.13 -9.98 -0.53
N LEU A 199 1.18 -9.83 0.27
CA LEU A 199 1.80 -10.91 1.04
C LEU A 199 1.28 -10.82 2.47
N ILE A 200 0.53 -11.83 2.88
CA ILE A 200 -0.18 -11.86 4.16
C ILE A 200 0.42 -12.95 5.02
N GLN A 201 1.00 -12.60 6.17
CA GLN A 201 1.63 -13.57 7.06
C GLN A 201 0.57 -14.57 7.57
N LYS A 202 0.79 -15.89 7.44
CA LYS A 202 -0.27 -16.88 7.74
C LYS A 202 -0.65 -16.95 9.22
N ASP A 203 0.27 -16.67 10.11
CA ASP A 203 0.09 -16.73 11.56
C ASP A 203 -0.71 -15.53 12.12
N THR A 204 -0.33 -14.31 11.73
CA THR A 204 -0.91 -13.06 12.23
C THR A 204 -1.99 -12.51 11.32
N LEU A 205 -2.00 -12.87 10.03
CA LEU A 205 -2.80 -12.28 8.95
C LEU A 205 -2.53 -10.79 8.70
N VAL A 206 -1.32 -10.33 9.00
CA VAL A 206 -0.88 -8.97 8.63
C VAL A 206 -0.46 -8.95 7.16
N ILE A 207 -0.91 -7.94 6.41
CA ILE A 207 -0.34 -7.60 5.10
C ILE A 207 1.05 -6.97 5.33
N THR A 208 2.09 -7.76 5.11
CA THR A 208 3.49 -7.35 5.29
C THR A 208 4.02 -6.62 4.07
N GLN A 209 3.53 -6.95 2.88
CA GLN A 209 3.94 -6.31 1.65
C GLN A 209 2.76 -6.19 0.69
N THR A 210 2.72 -5.09 -0.06
CA THR A 210 1.83 -4.91 -1.20
C THR A 210 2.62 -4.44 -2.41
N ASP A 211 2.58 -5.21 -3.49
CA ASP A 211 3.08 -4.80 -4.80
C ASP A 211 1.93 -4.22 -5.61
N PHE A 212 2.12 -3.00 -6.12
CA PHE A 212 1.15 -2.27 -6.91
C PHE A 212 1.50 -2.35 -8.40
N PHE A 213 0.51 -2.62 -9.23
CA PHE A 213 0.66 -2.69 -10.68
C PHE A 213 -0.36 -1.80 -11.38
N ASP A 214 0.03 -1.20 -12.49
CA ASP A 214 -0.85 -0.38 -13.31
C ASP A 214 -1.89 -1.23 -14.06
N THR A 215 -2.80 -0.58 -14.79
CA THR A 215 -3.83 -1.25 -15.62
C THR A 215 -3.27 -2.11 -16.75
N ARG A 216 -1.97 -1.98 -17.06
CA ARG A 216 -1.23 -2.82 -18.01
C ARG A 216 -0.39 -3.90 -17.31
N GLN A 217 -0.60 -4.10 -16.01
CA GLN A 217 0.12 -5.05 -15.15
C GLN A 217 1.63 -4.81 -15.04
N ARG A 218 2.08 -3.58 -15.26
CA ARG A 218 3.47 -3.19 -15.01
C ARG A 218 3.62 -2.85 -13.54
N PHE A 219 4.71 -3.30 -12.92
CA PHE A 219 5.03 -2.94 -11.54
C PHE A 219 5.21 -1.43 -11.42
N VAL A 220 4.57 -0.84 -10.41
CA VAL A 220 4.60 0.60 -10.13
C VAL A 220 5.42 0.87 -8.89
N LYS A 221 5.08 0.20 -7.79
CA LYS A 221 5.72 0.39 -6.50
C LYS A 221 5.47 -0.76 -5.55
N ARG A 222 6.25 -0.80 -4.48
CA ARG A 222 6.10 -1.75 -3.36
C ARG A 222 5.97 -0.98 -2.06
N LEU A 223 5.00 -1.38 -1.24
CA LEU A 223 4.88 -0.96 0.16
C LEU A 223 5.20 -2.17 1.03
N THR A 224 6.13 -2.02 1.98
CA THR A 224 6.51 -3.05 2.93
C THR A 224 6.36 -2.53 4.37
N ASN A 225 5.72 -3.32 5.21
CA ASN A 225 5.45 -3.05 6.61
C ASN A 225 6.42 -3.83 7.50
N TYR A 226 7.07 -3.11 8.41
CA TYR A 226 8.05 -3.63 9.37
C TYR A 226 7.67 -3.20 10.79
N ASP A 227 8.42 -3.72 11.77
CA ASP A 227 8.19 -3.47 13.20
C ASP A 227 6.73 -3.72 13.57
N LEU A 228 6.29 -4.95 13.31
CA LEU A 228 4.94 -5.40 13.61
C LEU A 228 4.78 -5.59 15.10
N THR A 229 3.81 -4.90 15.68
CA THR A 229 3.54 -4.93 17.11
C THR A 229 2.08 -5.31 17.37
N PRO A 230 1.80 -6.22 18.33
CA PRO A 230 0.44 -6.51 18.74
C PRO A 230 -0.11 -5.30 19.52
N VAL A 231 -1.37 -4.93 19.28
CA VAL A 231 -1.98 -3.75 19.92
C VAL A 231 -3.16 -4.09 20.84
N ARG A 232 -4.21 -4.71 20.33
CA ARG A 232 -5.37 -5.15 21.13
C ARG A 232 -6.01 -6.37 20.51
N GLY A 233 -6.26 -7.40 21.33
CA GLY A 233 -6.83 -8.67 20.86
C GLY A 233 -5.89 -9.33 19.85
N GLU A 234 -6.43 -9.73 18.71
CA GLU A 234 -5.68 -10.36 17.60
C GLU A 234 -5.02 -9.34 16.67
N SER A 235 -5.20 -8.04 16.93
CA SER A 235 -4.80 -6.98 16.01
C SER A 235 -3.32 -6.62 16.13
N TRP A 236 -2.67 -6.51 14.98
CA TRP A 236 -1.30 -6.05 14.83
C TRP A 236 -1.23 -4.74 14.04
N ARG A 237 -0.16 -3.97 14.27
CA ARG A 237 0.16 -2.75 13.52
C ARG A 237 1.64 -2.66 13.22
N ALA A 238 1.96 -2.11 12.05
CA ALA A 238 3.32 -1.68 11.73
C ALA A 238 3.61 -0.33 12.39
N ASN A 239 4.83 -0.17 12.91
CA ASN A 239 5.38 1.13 13.29
C ASN A 239 6.40 1.65 12.28
N MET A 240 6.67 0.88 11.22
CA MET A 240 7.52 1.30 10.12
C MET A 240 6.97 0.80 8.79
N THR A 241 6.94 1.67 7.79
CA THR A 241 6.53 1.35 6.44
C THR A 241 7.54 1.93 5.46
N VAL A 242 7.99 1.14 4.50
CA VAL A 242 8.83 1.58 3.40
C VAL A 242 8.04 1.50 2.12
N VAL A 243 8.06 2.56 1.32
CA VAL A 243 7.54 2.56 -0.04
C VAL A 243 8.70 2.79 -0.99
N TYR A 244 8.79 1.96 -2.02
CA TYR A 244 9.72 2.13 -3.13
C TYR A 244 8.94 2.32 -4.43
N ASP A 245 9.21 3.43 -5.13
CA ASP A 245 8.66 3.70 -6.45
C ASP A 245 9.62 3.24 -7.56
N GLU A 246 9.13 2.40 -8.46
CA GLU A 246 9.95 1.82 -9.53
C GLU A 246 10.31 2.82 -10.62
N ARG A 247 9.43 3.80 -10.88
CA ARG A 247 9.58 4.73 -11.99
C ARG A 247 10.52 5.86 -11.61
N GLU A 248 10.32 6.42 -10.42
CA GLU A 248 11.12 7.56 -9.92
C GLU A 248 12.42 7.09 -9.23
N LYS A 249 12.57 5.77 -9.01
CA LYS A 249 13.70 5.19 -8.27
C LYS A 249 13.90 5.85 -6.90
N HIS A 250 12.77 6.16 -6.27
CA HIS A 250 12.69 6.93 -5.03
C HIS A 250 12.10 6.05 -3.92
N ARG A 251 12.46 6.36 -2.67
CA ARG A 251 12.03 5.63 -1.49
C ARG A 251 11.57 6.57 -0.39
N THR A 252 10.50 6.18 0.30
CA THR A 252 9.99 6.89 1.46
C THR A 252 9.87 5.89 2.59
N LEU A 253 10.58 6.14 3.68
CA LEU A 253 10.37 5.46 4.94
C LEU A 253 9.48 6.32 5.82
N LEU A 254 8.45 5.71 6.37
CA LEU A 254 7.56 6.30 7.36
C LEU A 254 7.73 5.51 8.65
N LYS A 255 8.10 6.20 9.72
CA LYS A 255 8.19 5.68 11.07
C LYS A 255 7.09 6.30 11.93
N ILE A 256 6.44 5.49 12.75
CA ILE A 256 5.48 5.93 13.75
C ILE A 256 6.24 6.12 15.06
N ASP A 257 6.37 7.38 15.48
CA ASP A 257 7.09 7.73 16.72
C ASP A 257 6.20 7.58 17.95
N ARG A 258 4.90 7.87 17.78
CA ARG A 258 3.89 7.71 18.82
C ARG A 258 2.55 7.36 18.22
N ARG A 259 1.83 6.42 18.83
CA ARG A 259 0.46 6.05 18.45
C ARG A 259 -0.45 6.05 19.67
N VAL A 260 -1.62 6.69 19.54
CA VAL A 260 -2.62 6.81 20.62
C VAL A 260 -4.00 6.44 20.09
N TYR A 261 -4.71 5.60 20.87
CA TYR A 261 -6.07 5.18 20.57
C TYR A 261 -7.08 5.85 21.53
N SER A 262 -7.37 7.12 21.31
CA SER A 262 -8.31 7.86 22.17
C SER A 262 -9.05 8.93 21.39
N ARG A 263 -10.34 9.09 21.70
CA ARG A 263 -11.20 10.14 21.17
C ARG A 263 -10.65 11.54 21.48
N ASP A 264 -10.02 11.70 22.64
CA ASP A 264 -9.52 13.00 23.12
C ASP A 264 -8.38 13.54 22.27
N TYR A 265 -7.66 12.66 21.56
CA TYR A 265 -6.56 13.03 20.65
C TYR A 265 -7.05 13.27 19.21
N VAL A 266 -8.31 12.95 18.89
CA VAL A 266 -8.92 13.19 17.59
C VAL A 266 -10.30 13.88 17.71
N PRO A 267 -10.33 15.10 18.26
CA PRO A 267 -11.56 15.90 18.31
C PRO A 267 -12.19 16.07 16.92
N ALA A 268 -13.52 16.10 16.86
CA ALA A 268 -14.25 16.14 15.60
C ALA A 268 -13.99 17.45 14.83
N GLU A 269 -13.82 18.54 15.56
CA GLU A 269 -13.56 19.89 15.05
C GLU A 269 -12.28 19.98 14.21
N PHE A 270 -11.28 19.11 14.45
CA PHE A 270 -10.03 19.15 13.69
C PHE A 270 -10.22 18.79 12.21
N PHE A 271 -11.30 18.08 11.91
CA PHE A 271 -11.63 17.64 10.55
C PHE A 271 -12.59 18.59 9.83
N GLU A 272 -13.00 19.69 10.48
CA GLU A 272 -13.87 20.68 9.86
C GLU A 272 -13.04 21.63 8.98
N PRO A 273 -13.44 21.90 7.72
CA PRO A 273 -12.69 22.78 6.83
C PRO A 273 -12.32 24.11 7.46
N GLU A 274 -13.24 24.74 8.19
CA GLU A 274 -13.06 26.04 8.84
C GLU A 274 -11.91 26.02 9.86
N TYR A 275 -11.70 24.89 10.55
CA TYR A 275 -10.59 24.72 11.49
C TYR A 275 -9.24 24.86 10.79
N LEU A 276 -9.12 24.20 9.63
CA LEU A 276 -7.90 24.22 8.81
C LEU A 276 -7.72 25.57 8.09
N LEU A 277 -8.78 26.13 7.54
CA LEU A 277 -8.73 27.44 6.86
C LEU A 277 -8.36 28.59 7.81
N GLY A 278 -8.70 28.46 9.10
CA GLY A 278 -8.29 29.36 10.17
C GLY A 278 -6.86 29.14 10.69
N ASN A 279 -6.12 28.16 10.15
CA ASN A 279 -4.79 27.74 10.60
C ASN A 279 -4.75 27.25 12.06
N HIS A 280 -5.86 26.80 12.64
CA HIS A 280 -5.91 26.37 14.04
C HIS A 280 -5.11 25.10 14.31
N HIS A 281 -4.78 24.32 13.26
CA HIS A 281 -3.98 23.09 13.34
C HIS A 281 -2.47 23.32 13.39
N VAL A 282 -2.00 24.52 13.04
CA VAL A 282 -0.57 24.85 12.98
C VAL A 282 -0.06 25.12 14.40
N VAL A 283 0.65 24.15 14.98
CA VAL A 283 1.24 24.28 16.32
C VAL A 283 2.66 24.85 16.24
N GLY A 284 3.11 25.52 17.31
CA GLY A 284 4.48 26.01 17.43
C GLY A 284 5.50 24.86 17.43
N ALA A 285 6.61 25.03 16.71
CA ALA A 285 7.60 23.98 16.49
C ALA A 285 8.29 23.53 17.79
N ALA A 286 8.28 22.23 18.06
CA ALA A 286 9.27 21.57 18.90
C ALA A 286 9.84 20.41 18.07
N VAL A 287 11.01 20.61 17.46
CA VAL A 287 11.72 19.55 16.73
C VAL A 287 12.88 19.07 17.61
N GLY A 288 12.90 17.78 17.95
CA GLY A 288 14.03 17.13 18.61
C GLY A 288 14.94 16.45 17.57
N GLN A 289 16.17 16.96 17.42
CA GLN A 289 17.23 16.40 16.54
C GLN A 289 17.46 14.88 16.72
N GLN A 290 17.14 14.33 17.89
CA GLN A 290 17.33 12.91 18.20
C GLN A 290 16.46 11.97 17.35
N VAL A 291 15.24 12.39 16.95
CA VAL A 291 14.31 11.54 16.18
C VAL A 291 14.81 11.35 14.74
N GLU A 292 15.43 12.38 14.18
CA GLU A 292 16.02 12.37 12.84
C GLU A 292 17.19 11.39 12.78
N GLU A 293 18.16 11.49 13.70
CA GLU A 293 19.32 10.58 13.74
C GLU A 293 18.94 9.10 13.90
N ASP A 294 17.89 8.81 14.68
CA ASP A 294 17.41 7.44 14.91
C ASP A 294 16.69 6.86 13.68
N ALA A 295 15.94 7.70 12.95
CA ALA A 295 15.31 7.29 11.68
C ALA A 295 16.37 6.97 10.61
N GLU A 296 17.44 7.77 10.54
CA GLU A 296 18.53 7.56 9.58
C GLU A 296 19.28 6.24 9.75
N LYS A 297 19.62 5.87 10.99
CA LYS A 297 20.31 4.60 11.26
C LYS A 297 19.44 3.40 10.89
N LEU A 298 18.15 3.49 11.18
CA LEU A 298 17.18 2.42 10.88
C LEU A 298 17.00 2.23 9.37
N LEU A 299 16.94 3.33 8.62
CA LEU A 299 16.92 3.33 7.15
C LEU A 299 18.12 2.61 6.54
N GLU A 300 19.32 2.96 7.00
CA GLU A 300 20.55 2.36 6.44
C GLU A 300 20.65 0.87 6.71
N GLN A 301 20.15 0.42 7.85
CA GLN A 301 20.05 -0.99 8.16
C GLN A 301 19.07 -1.69 7.20
N LYS A 302 17.86 -1.16 7.06
CA LYS A 302 16.81 -1.80 6.26
C LYS A 302 17.10 -1.78 4.76
N PHE A 303 17.71 -0.71 4.25
CA PHE A 303 18.14 -0.68 2.85
C PHE A 303 19.24 -1.68 2.51
N LYS A 304 20.07 -2.07 3.48
CA LYS A 304 21.06 -3.13 3.27
C LYS A 304 20.42 -4.51 3.24
N GLU A 305 19.40 -4.74 4.06
CA GLU A 305 18.64 -6.00 4.11
C GLU A 305 17.84 -6.23 2.81
N ASP A 306 17.12 -5.21 2.32
CA ASP A 306 16.31 -5.35 1.09
C ASP A 306 17.16 -5.50 -0.19
N ALA A 307 18.39 -4.96 -0.22
CA ALA A 307 19.28 -5.05 -1.37
C ALA A 307 19.99 -6.42 -1.48
N SER A 308 20.00 -7.22 -0.41
CA SER A 308 20.54 -8.58 -0.44
C SER A 308 19.55 -9.63 -0.95
N ASP A 309 18.26 -9.32 -1.03
CA ASP A 309 17.18 -10.23 -1.43
C ASP A 309 16.67 -10.03 -2.87
N SER A 310 17.28 -9.11 -3.64
CA SER A 310 17.01 -8.87 -5.06
C SER A 310 18.06 -9.50 -5.97
#